data_AF-A0AAD5K2I4-F1
#
_entry.id   AF-A0AAD5K2I4-F1
#
_cell.length_a   1.000
_cell.length_b   1.000
_cell.length_c   1.000
_cell.angle_alpha   90.00
_cell.angle_beta   90.00
_cell.angle_gamma   90.00
#
_symmetry.space_group_name_H-M   'P 1'
#
loop_
_entity.id
_entity.type
_entity.pdbx_description
1 polymer ?
#
loop_
_entity_poly.entity_id
_entity_poly.type
_entity_poly.pdbx_seq_one_letter_code
_entity_poly.pdbx_strand_id
1 'polypeptide(L)'
;METIQSIAQQTNLATLLGLHLGLSLFGSIATCPVYNLPIYFFGIWAYNYHDSNAPIKTFTGVLALSIVLDVLWFILHGGGPHEESGFVFCMVMNIISLIGKPITVFAGINTIQSRGDSFQVGGWSDAPGAFPGAYQTVRDGNNDEFA
;
A
#
# COMPACT_ATOMS: atom_id res chain seq x y z
N MET A 1 -3.84 1.05 -24.20
CA MET A 1 -4.39 0.40 -22.99
C MET A 1 -3.83 -1.01 -22.84
N GLU A 2 -3.76 -1.80 -23.92
CA GLU A 2 -3.14 -3.14 -23.97
C GLU A 2 -1.66 -3.18 -23.52
N THR A 3 -0.83 -2.21 -23.93
CA THR A 3 0.59 -2.17 -23.52
C THR A 3 0.77 -1.94 -22.02
N ILE A 4 -0.10 -1.14 -21.40
CA ILE A 4 -0.07 -0.90 -19.94
C ILE A 4 -0.52 -2.15 -19.20
N GLN A 5 -1.51 -2.87 -19.74
CA GLN A 5 -1.96 -4.14 -19.19
C GLN A 5 -0.90 -5.24 -19.33
N SER A 6 -0.19 -5.34 -20.46
CA SER A 6 0.87 -6.35 -20.64
C SER A 6 2.08 -6.07 -19.74
N ILE A 7 2.45 -4.80 -19.57
CA ILE A 7 3.49 -4.39 -18.60
C ILE A 7 3.01 -4.74 -17.19
N ALA A 8 1.79 -4.40 -16.79
CA ALA A 8 1.27 -4.70 -15.46
C ALA A 8 1.11 -6.22 -15.19
N GLN A 9 0.88 -7.04 -16.21
CA GLN A 9 0.82 -8.50 -16.11
C GLN A 9 2.21 -9.16 -16.04
N GLN A 10 3.22 -8.56 -16.68
CA GLN A 10 4.61 -9.03 -16.63
C GLN A 10 5.38 -8.46 -15.42
N THR A 11 4.92 -7.36 -14.84
CA THR A 11 5.63 -6.71 -13.74
C THR A 11 5.30 -7.37 -12.43
N ASN A 12 6.32 -8.00 -11.83
CA ASN A 12 6.21 -8.57 -10.50
C ASN A 12 5.96 -7.45 -9.47
N LEU A 13 4.85 -7.55 -8.73
CA LEU A 13 4.47 -6.61 -7.68
C LEU A 13 5.59 -6.43 -6.65
N ALA A 14 6.35 -7.49 -6.33
CA ALA A 14 7.49 -7.41 -5.43
C ALA A 14 8.60 -6.49 -5.95
N THR A 15 8.86 -6.51 -7.27
CA THR A 15 9.87 -5.64 -7.90
C THR A 15 9.45 -4.17 -7.85
N LEU A 16 8.16 -3.89 -8.12
CA LEU A 16 7.60 -2.54 -8.00
C LEU A 16 7.69 -2.03 -6.55
N LEU A 17 7.30 -2.86 -5.59
CA LEU A 17 7.42 -2.55 -4.16
C LEU A 17 8.87 -2.27 -3.76
N GLY A 18 9.81 -3.07 -4.23
CA GLY A 18 11.25 -2.87 -3.99
C GLY A 18 11.76 -1.55 -4.58
N LEU A 19 11.32 -1.20 -5.79
CA LEU A 19 11.64 0.08 -6.42
C LEU A 19 11.08 1.25 -5.60
N HIS A 20 9.81 1.20 -5.20
CA HIS A 20 9.20 2.25 -4.38
C HIS A 20 9.87 2.41 -3.01
N LEU A 21 10.21 1.28 -2.37
CA LEU A 21 10.93 1.28 -1.10
C LEU A 21 12.31 1.92 -1.27
N GLY A 22 13.06 1.54 -2.31
CA GLY A 22 14.38 2.11 -2.62
C GLY A 22 14.30 3.62 -2.85
N LEU A 23 13.38 4.07 -3.71
CA LEU A 23 13.17 5.50 -3.97
C LEU A 23 12.81 6.27 -2.69
N SER A 24 12.01 5.68 -1.80
CA SER A 24 11.60 6.31 -0.54
C SER A 24 12.73 6.37 0.49
N LEU A 25 13.56 5.32 0.55
CA LEU A 25 14.75 5.29 1.39
C LEU A 25 15.76 6.35 0.95
N PHE A 26 16.06 6.44 -0.34
CA PHE A 26 16.94 7.50 -0.85
C PHE A 26 16.30 8.89 -0.70
N GLY A 27 14.98 9.00 -0.88
CA GLY A 27 14.23 10.23 -0.66
C GLY A 27 14.29 10.74 0.78
N SER A 28 14.33 9.84 1.76
CA SER A 28 14.37 10.18 3.20
C SER A 28 15.65 10.85 3.68
N ILE A 29 16.65 11.02 2.81
CA ILE A 29 17.85 11.82 3.09
C ILE A 29 17.49 13.31 3.22
N ALA A 30 16.39 13.75 2.61
CA ALA A 30 15.86 15.11 2.72
C ALA A 30 14.38 15.09 3.12
N THR A 31 13.75 16.27 3.23
CA THR A 31 12.33 16.38 3.56
C THR A 31 11.45 15.68 2.53
N CYS A 32 10.84 14.57 2.94
CA CYS A 32 10.03 13.70 2.10
C CYS A 32 8.70 13.35 2.78
N PRO A 33 7.69 12.90 2.03
CA PRO A 33 6.45 12.40 2.61
C PRO A 33 6.71 11.14 3.45
N VAL A 34 6.70 11.30 4.78
CA VAL A 34 7.07 10.26 5.76
C VAL A 34 6.16 9.03 5.74
N TYR A 35 4.93 9.16 5.23
CA TYR A 35 3.95 8.07 5.16
C TYR A 35 4.26 7.05 4.06
N ASN A 36 5.08 7.40 3.05
CA ASN A 36 5.36 6.50 1.93
C ASN A 36 6.17 5.27 2.35
N LEU A 37 7.20 5.47 3.15
CA LEU A 37 8.08 4.40 3.63
C LEU A 37 7.31 3.28 4.39
N PRO A 38 6.51 3.56 5.44
CA PRO A 38 5.76 2.51 6.13
C PRO A 38 4.70 1.83 5.24
N ILE A 39 4.09 2.55 4.28
CA ILE A 39 3.15 1.96 3.31
C ILE A 39 3.85 0.90 2.45
N TYR A 40 5.09 1.15 2.00
CA TYR A 40 5.83 0.19 1.18
C TYR A 40 6.32 -1.02 1.98
N PHE A 41 6.75 -0.83 3.22
CA PHE A 41 7.04 -1.96 4.12
C PHE A 41 5.81 -2.82 4.35
N PHE A 42 4.66 -2.20 4.63
CA PHE A 42 3.39 -2.90 4.75
C PHE A 42 3.03 -3.64 3.46
N GLY A 43 3.27 -3.05 2.28
CA GLY A 43 3.04 -3.69 0.98
C GLY A 43 3.89 -4.94 0.76
N ILE A 44 5.19 -4.89 1.09
CA ILE A 44 6.08 -6.06 1.00
C ILE A 44 5.60 -7.17 1.94
N TRP A 45 5.25 -6.82 3.17
CA TRP A 45 4.70 -7.79 4.12
C TRP A 45 3.37 -8.38 3.62
N ALA A 46 2.42 -7.54 3.18
CA ALA A 46 1.12 -7.95 2.67
C ALA A 46 1.21 -8.83 1.41
N TYR A 47 2.21 -8.59 0.56
CA TYR A 47 2.49 -9.44 -0.61
C TYR A 47 2.95 -10.84 -0.19
N ASN A 48 3.84 -10.95 0.80
CA ASN A 48 4.34 -12.24 1.30
C ASN A 48 3.35 -12.96 2.21
N TYR A 49 2.32 -12.28 2.72
CA TYR A 49 1.26 -12.90 3.49
C TYR A 49 0.24 -13.58 2.56
N HIS A 50 0.22 -14.92 2.58
CA HIS A 50 -0.62 -15.74 1.71
C HIS A 50 -1.85 -16.33 2.40
N ASP A 51 -1.91 -16.31 3.73
CA ASP A 51 -3.01 -16.92 4.50
C ASP A 51 -4.34 -16.13 4.37
N SER A 52 -4.27 -14.85 3.99
CA SER A 52 -5.43 -13.99 3.75
C SER A 52 -5.15 -12.97 2.66
N ASN A 53 -6.20 -12.59 1.94
CA ASN A 53 -6.16 -11.50 0.95
C ASN A 53 -6.50 -10.13 1.57
N ALA A 54 -6.95 -10.08 2.83
CA ALA A 54 -7.25 -8.82 3.49
C ALA A 54 -6.04 -7.85 3.53
N PRO A 55 -4.80 -8.29 3.86
CA PRO A 55 -3.64 -7.40 3.83
C PRO A 55 -3.38 -6.73 2.50
N ILE A 56 -3.40 -7.51 1.42
CA ILE A 56 -3.08 -7.00 0.09
C ILE A 56 -4.19 -6.07 -0.41
N LYS A 57 -5.45 -6.31 -0.03
CA LYS A 57 -6.58 -5.41 -0.27
C LYS A 57 -6.41 -4.09 0.48
N THR A 58 -6.13 -4.13 1.78
CA THR A 58 -5.88 -2.94 2.61
C THR A 58 -4.69 -2.16 2.05
N PHE A 59 -3.59 -2.82 1.72
CA PHE A 59 -2.42 -2.20 1.11
C PHE A 59 -2.78 -1.50 -0.20
N THR A 60 -3.49 -2.18 -1.11
CA THR A 60 -3.86 -1.62 -2.42
C THR A 60 -4.74 -0.38 -2.26
N GLY A 61 -5.69 -0.39 -1.30
CA GLY A 61 -6.51 0.77 -0.97
C GLY A 61 -5.73 1.93 -0.37
N VAL A 62 -4.85 1.65 0.60
CA VAL A 62 -3.97 2.66 1.23
C VAL A 62 -2.99 3.25 0.22
N LEU A 63 -2.44 2.42 -0.68
CA LEU A 63 -1.56 2.88 -1.76
C LEU A 63 -2.31 3.81 -2.72
N ALA A 64 -3.54 3.47 -3.09
CA ALA A 64 -4.37 4.33 -3.93
C ALA A 64 -4.66 5.69 -3.25
N LEU A 65 -5.00 5.68 -1.96
CA LEU A 65 -5.17 6.90 -1.17
C LEU A 65 -3.88 7.72 -1.11
N SER A 66 -2.73 7.07 -0.96
CA SER A 66 -1.43 7.74 -0.88
C SER A 66 -1.05 8.52 -2.14
N ILE A 67 -1.63 8.19 -3.31
CA ILE A 67 -1.45 8.98 -4.55
C ILE A 67 -2.05 10.38 -4.35
N VAL A 68 -3.24 10.47 -3.76
CA VAL A 68 -3.89 11.74 -3.46
C VAL A 68 -3.07 12.54 -2.44
N LEU A 69 -2.57 11.87 -1.39
CA LEU A 69 -1.74 12.51 -0.39
C LEU A 69 -0.43 13.05 -1.00
N ASP A 70 0.22 12.32 -1.90
CA ASP A 70 1.43 12.79 -2.58
C ASP A 70 1.18 14.03 -3.42
N VAL A 71 0.07 14.06 -4.18
CA VAL A 71 -0.30 15.24 -4.97
C VAL A 71 -0.52 16.44 -4.06
N LEU A 72 -1.24 16.26 -2.95
CA LEU A 72 -1.42 17.32 -1.95
C LEU A 72 -0.10 17.75 -1.32
N TRP A 73 0.79 16.81 -1.02
CA TRP A 73 2.11 17.11 -0.46
C TRP A 73 2.91 17.97 -1.44
N PHE A 74 2.92 17.64 -2.73
CA PHE A 74 3.57 18.44 -3.76
C PHE A 74 2.93 19.81 -3.96
N ILE A 75 1.62 19.95 -3.83
CA ILE A 75 0.96 21.28 -3.90
C ILE A 75 1.36 22.14 -2.70
N LEU A 76 1.42 21.55 -1.50
CA LEU A 76 1.75 22.27 -0.27
C LEU A 76 3.25 22.60 -0.15
N HIS A 77 4.12 21.72 -0.62
CA HIS A 77 5.58 21.86 -0.49
C HIS A 77 6.28 22.27 -1.79
N GLY A 78 5.61 22.30 -2.94
CA GLY A 78 6.22 22.64 -4.24
C GLY A 78 6.28 24.14 -4.55
N GLY A 79 5.65 24.99 -3.73
CA GLY A 79 5.41 26.40 -4.04
C GLY A 79 6.53 27.40 -3.71
N GLY A 80 7.70 26.98 -3.22
CA GLY A 80 8.76 27.91 -2.85
C GLY A 80 10.18 27.33 -2.90
N PRO A 81 11.21 28.17 -2.98
CA PRO A 81 12.59 27.75 -2.79
C PRO A 81 12.77 27.28 -1.34
N HIS A 82 12.77 25.97 -1.14
CA HIS A 82 13.19 25.38 0.13
C HIS A 82 14.71 25.44 0.18
N GLU A 83 15.26 26.13 1.19
CA GLU A 83 16.70 26.27 1.40
C GLU A 83 17.36 24.98 1.95
N GLU A 84 16.78 23.83 1.67
CA GLU A 84 17.31 22.53 2.07
C GLU A 84 18.16 21.90 0.97
N SER A 85 19.43 21.64 1.30
CA SER A 85 20.33 20.86 0.46
C SER A 85 19.76 19.45 0.27
N GLY A 86 19.34 19.12 -0.96
CA GLY A 86 18.81 17.80 -1.32
C GLY A 86 17.29 17.73 -1.55
N PHE A 87 16.55 18.83 -1.37
CA PHE A 87 15.10 18.86 -1.62
C PHE A 87 14.73 18.44 -3.05
N VAL A 88 15.45 18.94 -4.06
CA VAL A 88 15.24 18.57 -5.48
C VAL A 88 15.47 17.08 -5.72
N PHE A 89 16.47 16.48 -5.06
CA PHE A 89 16.75 15.06 -5.19
C PHE A 89 15.59 14.21 -4.65
N CYS A 90 15.10 14.53 -3.45
CA CYS A 90 13.91 13.90 -2.87
C CYS A 90 12.67 14.08 -3.76
N MET A 91 12.49 15.28 -4.31
CA MET A 91 11.37 15.60 -5.21
C MET A 91 11.35 14.67 -6.42
N VAL A 92 12.51 14.48 -7.08
CA VAL A 92 12.63 13.57 -8.24
C VAL A 92 12.30 12.14 -7.86
N MET A 93 12.81 11.64 -6.72
CA MET A 93 12.53 10.27 -6.27
C MET A 93 11.04 10.06 -5.97
N ASN A 94 10.38 11.04 -5.34
CA ASN A 94 8.94 10.97 -5.08
C ASN A 94 8.11 11.12 -6.36
N ILE A 95 8.53 11.90 -7.35
CA ILE A 95 7.83 12.00 -8.65
C ILE A 95 7.90 10.66 -9.39
N ILE A 96 9.07 10.02 -9.44
CA ILE A 96 9.21 8.69 -10.04
C ILE A 96 8.32 7.68 -9.29
N SER A 97 8.32 7.73 -7.96
CA SER A 97 7.45 6.89 -7.15
C SER A 97 5.97 7.16 -7.43
N LEU A 98 5.55 8.43 -7.56
CA LEU A 98 4.18 8.84 -7.85
C LEU A 98 3.69 8.28 -9.20
N ILE A 99 4.52 8.32 -10.23
CA ILE A 99 4.21 7.74 -11.55
C ILE A 99 4.09 6.22 -11.48
N GLY A 100 4.92 5.57 -10.67
CA GLY A 100 4.87 4.12 -10.47
C GLY A 100 3.66 3.64 -9.66
N LYS A 101 3.13 4.47 -8.74
CA LYS A 101 2.02 4.08 -7.84
C LYS A 101 0.78 3.57 -8.57
N PRO A 102 0.23 4.24 -9.62
CA PRO A 102 -0.88 3.70 -10.39
C PRO A 102 -0.62 2.31 -10.95
N ILE A 103 0.59 2.07 -11.50
CA ILE A 103 0.99 0.76 -12.03
C ILE A 103 0.98 -0.29 -10.91
N THR A 104 1.51 0.07 -9.75
CA THR A 104 1.55 -0.79 -8.56
C THR A 104 0.16 -1.09 -7.99
N VAL A 105 -0.78 -0.12 -8.03
CA VAL A 105 -2.19 -0.35 -7.68
C VAL A 105 -2.82 -1.36 -8.62
N PHE A 106 -2.63 -1.22 -9.94
CA PHE A 106 -3.12 -2.21 -10.92
C PHE A 106 -2.51 -3.59 -10.70
N ALA A 107 -1.20 -3.66 -10.43
CA ALA A 107 -0.53 -4.92 -10.10
C ALA A 107 -1.06 -5.53 -8.79
N GLY A 108 -1.40 -4.72 -7.79
CA GLY A 108 -2.07 -5.14 -6.56
C GLY A 108 -3.45 -5.75 -6.81
N ILE A 109 -4.28 -5.09 -7.63
CA ILE A 109 -5.58 -5.60 -8.05
C ILE A 109 -5.44 -6.93 -8.81
N ASN A 110 -4.50 -7.02 -9.75
CA ASN A 110 -4.23 -8.26 -10.49
C ASN A 110 -3.78 -9.38 -9.54
N THR A 111 -2.96 -9.06 -8.53
CA THR A 111 -2.54 -10.03 -7.52
C THR A 111 -3.73 -10.54 -6.72
N ILE A 112 -4.66 -9.68 -6.31
CA ILE A 112 -5.90 -10.07 -5.61
C ILE A 112 -6.76 -10.99 -6.49
N GLN A 113 -6.95 -10.62 -7.75
CA GLN A 113 -7.72 -11.43 -8.71
C GLN A 113 -7.06 -12.79 -8.99
N SER A 114 -5.73 -12.84 -9.10
CA SER A 114 -4.99 -14.11 -9.27
C SER A 114 -5.10 -15.03 -8.06
N ARG A 115 -5.35 -14.48 -6.87
CA ARG A 115 -5.64 -15.24 -5.64
C ARG A 115 -7.11 -15.66 -5.53
N GLY A 116 -7.91 -15.44 -6.57
CA GLY A 116 -9.32 -15.86 -6.64
C GLY A 116 -10.29 -14.93 -5.92
N ASP A 117 -9.89 -13.68 -5.65
CA ASP A 117 -10.67 -12.73 -4.87
C ASP A 117 -10.93 -11.44 -5.67
N SER A 118 -11.97 -10.69 -5.29
CA SER A 118 -12.32 -9.42 -5.92
C SER A 118 -11.77 -8.24 -5.14
N PHE A 119 -11.46 -7.14 -5.83
CA PHE A 119 -11.07 -5.91 -5.16
C PHE A 119 -12.30 -5.26 -4.50
N GLN A 120 -12.45 -5.50 -3.21
CA GLN A 120 -13.24 -4.68 -2.31
C GLN A 120 -12.30 -4.10 -1.27
N VAL A 121 -12.35 -2.79 -1.06
CA VAL A 121 -11.69 -2.15 0.08
C VAL A 121 -12.39 -2.72 1.33
N GLY A 122 -11.74 -3.71 1.96
CA GLY A 122 -12.29 -4.41 3.12
C GLY A 122 -12.57 -3.46 4.28
N GLY A 123 -13.48 -3.85 5.17
CA GLY A 123 -13.71 -3.11 6.40
C GLY A 123 -12.41 -2.99 7.20
N TRP A 124 -12.18 -1.83 7.83
CA TRP A 124 -11.03 -1.63 8.71
C TRP A 124 -10.98 -2.65 9.87
N SER A 125 -12.11 -3.31 10.15
CA SER A 125 -12.25 -4.45 11.07
C SER A 125 -11.54 -5.73 10.63
N ASP A 126 -11.34 -5.91 9.32
CA ASP A 126 -10.70 -7.09 8.72
C ASP A 126 -9.25 -6.80 8.33
N ALA A 127 -8.74 -5.60 8.65
CA ALA A 127 -7.37 -5.24 8.38
C ALA A 127 -6.41 -6.17 9.15
N PRO A 128 -5.23 -6.47 8.62
CA PRO A 128 -4.31 -7.40 9.27
C PRO A 128 -3.81 -6.81 10.58
N GLY A 129 -3.97 -7.55 11.69
CA GLY A 129 -3.70 -7.04 13.03
C GLY A 129 -4.87 -6.29 13.66
N ALA A 130 -5.96 -6.04 12.93
CA ALA A 130 -7.25 -5.95 13.58
C ALA A 130 -7.51 -7.30 14.24
N PHE A 131 -8.12 -7.29 15.42
CA PHE A 131 -8.54 -8.49 16.12
C PHE A 131 -10.04 -8.70 15.93
N PRO A 132 -10.55 -9.00 14.71
CA PRO A 132 -11.95 -9.38 14.58
C PRO A 132 -12.12 -10.75 15.23
N GLY A 133 -12.78 -10.79 16.39
CA GLY A 133 -13.11 -12.04 17.09
C GLY A 133 -12.16 -12.49 18.21
N ALA A 134 -11.19 -11.70 18.65
CA ALA A 134 -10.38 -12.07 19.84
C ALA A 134 -11.16 -12.04 21.17
N TYR A 135 -12.39 -11.53 21.15
CA TYR A 135 -13.40 -11.80 22.16
C TYR A 135 -14.44 -12.78 21.63
N GLN A 136 -14.02 -13.93 21.11
CA GLN A 136 -14.82 -15.12 21.33
C GLN A 136 -14.74 -15.35 22.84
N THR A 137 -15.61 -14.67 23.59
CA THR A 137 -15.80 -14.99 25.00
C THR A 137 -16.06 -16.48 25.02
N VAL A 138 -15.31 -17.22 25.85
CA VAL A 138 -15.43 -18.67 26.09
C VAL A 138 -16.82 -19.04 26.68
N ARG A 139 -17.84 -18.20 26.47
CA ARG A 139 -19.17 -18.19 27.07
C ARG A 139 -20.30 -18.54 26.10
N ASP A 140 -20.01 -18.82 24.83
CA ASP A 140 -21.00 -19.40 23.91
C ASP A 140 -20.84 -20.94 23.79
N GLY A 141 -20.14 -21.55 24.73
CA GLY A 141 -20.22 -22.98 24.98
C GLY A 141 -21.41 -23.30 25.89
N ASN A 142 -22.48 -23.82 25.27
CA ASN A 142 -23.37 -24.82 25.87
C ASN A 142 -24.36 -24.36 26.97
N ASN A 143 -25.40 -23.60 26.62
CA ASN A 143 -26.56 -23.37 27.51
C ASN A 143 -27.88 -24.03 27.04
N ASP A 144 -27.88 -24.78 25.94
CA ASP A 144 -29.09 -25.46 25.44
C ASP A 144 -29.24 -26.90 25.98
N GLU A 145 -28.38 -27.34 26.91
CA GLU A 145 -28.39 -28.72 27.44
C GLU A 145 -29.05 -28.88 28.82
N PHE A 146 -29.68 -27.83 29.37
CA PHE A 146 -30.45 -27.89 30.61
C PHE A 146 -31.73 -27.04 30.55
N ALA A 147 -32.73 -27.51 29.81
CA ALA A 147 -34.14 -27.13 30.01
C ALA A 147 -35.07 -28.27 29.59
#